data_AF-A0A661DL35-F1
#
_entry.id   AF-A0A661DL35-F1
#
_cell.length_a   1.000
_cell.length_b   1.000
_cell.length_c   1.000
_cell.angle_alpha   90.00
_cell.angle_beta   90.00
_cell.angle_gamma   90.00
#
_symmetry.space_group_name_H-M   'P 1'
#
loop_
_entity.id
_entity.type
_entity.pdbx_description
1 polymer ?
#
loop_
_entity_poly.entity_id
_entity_poly.type
_entity_poly.pdbx_seq_one_letter_code
_entity_poly.pdbx_strand_id
1 'polypeptide(L)'
;MKFITVLLICSTIFLTSCDNEPRARQAKFYAFGTEIDVSLYGVDSQTADQTVEVLEQAFSNVDNTWHAWQPSTLTTINDAISEGKAITVSSDVAELINLAKDIAISSQHLFNPAAGKLFELWGFHQDNWFESHPPPSQQNISAWLITAPTMEQIQITNGVLTSDNPMVKLGFGGFAKGFAVDTAISALQQQGISNAIVNIGGDLRAIGSHGKRPWVIGIRHPRKEGMVASIVLHNDESIFTSGDYERFFEFEGKRYPHILDP
;
A
#
# COMPACT_ATOMS: atom_id res chain seq x y z
N MET A 1 30.90 -54.32 40.52
CA MET A 1 30.72 -52.90 40.16
C MET A 1 30.80 -52.69 38.64
N LYS A 2 29.98 -53.40 37.86
CA LYS A 2 29.97 -53.39 36.40
C LYS A 2 28.52 -53.40 35.90
N PHE A 3 27.75 -52.32 36.06
CA PHE A 3 26.42 -52.22 35.41
C PHE A 3 25.88 -50.79 35.28
N ILE A 4 26.54 -49.77 35.85
CA ILE A 4 25.96 -48.42 35.93
C ILE A 4 26.41 -47.51 34.76
N THR A 5 27.50 -47.81 34.06
CA THR A 5 28.05 -46.90 33.04
C THR A 5 27.38 -47.03 31.66
N VAL A 6 26.58 -48.07 31.41
CA VAL A 6 25.88 -48.26 30.11
C VAL A 6 24.54 -47.51 30.06
N LEU A 7 23.98 -47.10 31.21
CA LEU A 7 22.69 -46.44 31.26
C LEU A 7 22.75 -44.93 30.89
N LEU A 8 23.95 -44.33 30.90
CA LEU A 8 24.10 -42.90 30.60
C LEU A 8 24.30 -42.57 29.11
N ILE A 9 24.58 -43.57 28.27
CA ILE A 9 24.86 -43.37 26.83
C ILE A 9 23.59 -43.58 25.96
N CYS A 10 22.56 -44.27 26.47
CA CYS A 10 21.30 -44.44 25.74
C CYS A 10 20.30 -43.28 25.92
N SER A 11 20.53 -42.36 26.87
CA SER A 11 19.57 -41.29 27.17
C SER A 11 19.80 -40.01 26.36
N THR A 12 20.86 -39.92 25.56
CA THR A 12 21.21 -38.75 24.74
C THR A 12 20.78 -38.88 23.27
N ILE A 13 20.13 -39.97 22.86
CA ILE A 13 19.76 -40.22 21.45
C ILE A 13 18.31 -39.79 21.12
N PHE A 14 17.49 -39.36 22.09
CA PHE A 14 16.07 -39.06 21.86
C PHE A 14 15.68 -37.56 21.85
N LEU A 15 16.62 -36.64 21.70
CA LEU A 15 16.33 -35.19 21.56
C LEU A 15 16.53 -34.67 20.13
N THR A 16 16.37 -35.52 19.11
CA THR A 16 16.09 -35.04 17.75
C THR A 16 14.60 -34.69 17.66
N SER A 17 14.18 -33.61 18.33
CA SER A 17 12.97 -32.90 17.94
C SER A 17 13.26 -32.22 16.61
N CYS A 18 13.15 -32.97 15.51
CA CYS A 18 13.02 -32.38 14.19
C CYS A 18 11.75 -31.55 14.21
N ASP A 19 11.91 -30.24 14.36
CA ASP A 19 10.87 -29.24 14.19
C ASP A 19 10.47 -29.25 12.71
N ASN A 20 9.62 -30.21 12.35
CA ASN A 20 9.18 -30.51 10.98
C ASN A 20 8.02 -29.60 10.54
N GLU A 21 7.65 -28.58 11.31
CA GLU A 21 6.68 -27.59 10.86
C GLU A 21 7.33 -26.74 9.74
N PRO A 22 6.73 -26.67 8.54
CA PRO A 22 7.22 -25.82 7.47
C PRO A 22 7.35 -24.38 7.99
N ARG A 23 8.55 -23.81 7.93
CA ARG A 23 8.73 -22.40 8.32
C ARG A 23 8.18 -21.51 7.22
N ALA A 24 7.56 -20.39 7.62
CA ALA A 24 7.24 -19.33 6.68
C ALA A 24 8.51 -18.88 5.94
N ARG A 25 8.40 -18.76 4.62
CA ARG A 25 9.44 -18.17 3.78
C ARG A 25 9.16 -16.68 3.69
N GLN A 26 10.19 -15.86 3.85
CA GLN A 26 10.06 -14.40 3.85
C GLN A 26 10.85 -13.82 2.69
N ALA A 27 10.28 -12.79 2.09
CA ALA A 27 10.93 -11.98 1.07
C ALA A 27 10.73 -10.49 1.40
N LYS A 28 11.74 -9.70 1.06
CA LYS A 28 11.76 -8.25 1.25
C LYS A 28 12.25 -7.57 -0.01
N PHE A 29 11.55 -6.51 -0.42
CA PHE A 29 11.94 -5.64 -1.53
C PHE A 29 11.37 -4.24 -1.34
N TYR A 30 11.73 -3.28 -2.19
CA TYR A 30 11.31 -1.88 -2.07
C TYR A 30 10.44 -1.47 -3.25
N ALA A 31 9.28 -0.85 -2.97
CA ALA A 31 8.45 -0.13 -3.95
C ALA A 31 7.58 0.92 -3.22
N PHE A 32 7.02 1.90 -3.93
CA PHE A 32 6.21 2.99 -3.33
C PHE A 32 6.93 3.75 -2.20
N GLY A 33 8.26 3.83 -2.27
CA GLY A 33 9.09 4.47 -1.24
C GLY A 33 9.09 3.78 0.13
N THR A 34 8.69 2.51 0.22
CA THR A 34 8.69 1.72 1.47
C THR A 34 9.21 0.29 1.24
N GLU A 35 9.63 -0.36 2.32
CA GLU A 35 9.91 -1.80 2.32
C GLU A 35 8.58 -2.58 2.24
N ILE A 36 8.58 -3.64 1.44
CA ILE A 36 7.51 -4.61 1.30
C ILE A 36 7.97 -5.92 1.91
N ASP A 37 7.17 -6.45 2.81
CA ASP A 37 7.37 -7.72 3.50
C ASP A 37 6.36 -8.75 3.01
N VAL A 38 6.85 -9.86 2.50
CA VAL A 38 6.01 -10.99 2.10
C VAL A 38 6.37 -12.19 2.94
N SER A 39 5.37 -12.86 3.53
CA SER A 39 5.56 -14.17 4.14
C SER A 39 4.65 -15.21 3.49
N LEU A 40 5.23 -16.31 3.03
CA LEU A 40 4.55 -17.43 2.40
C LEU A 40 4.64 -18.66 3.29
N TYR A 41 3.54 -19.36 3.53
CA TYR A 41 3.53 -20.58 4.34
C TYR A 41 3.20 -21.83 3.51
N GLY A 42 3.91 -22.93 3.78
CA GLY A 42 3.63 -24.22 3.14
C GLY A 42 4.11 -24.33 1.69
N VAL A 43 5.03 -23.47 1.26
CA VAL A 43 5.66 -23.50 -0.07
C VAL A 43 7.11 -23.99 0.02
N ASP A 44 7.59 -24.67 -1.03
CA ASP A 44 9.01 -25.03 -1.15
C ASP A 44 9.87 -23.80 -1.51
N SER A 45 11.19 -23.93 -1.40
CA SER A 45 12.12 -22.82 -1.65
C SER A 45 12.06 -22.33 -3.10
N GLN A 46 11.92 -23.24 -4.07
CA GLN A 46 11.93 -22.87 -5.48
C GLN A 46 10.69 -22.04 -5.84
N THR A 47 9.52 -22.46 -5.34
CA THR A 47 8.27 -21.72 -5.48
C THR A 47 8.38 -20.36 -4.81
N ALA A 48 8.92 -20.32 -3.58
CA ALA A 48 9.09 -19.05 -2.87
C ALA A 48 9.96 -18.06 -3.64
N ASP A 49 11.11 -18.49 -4.19
CA ASP A 49 12.03 -17.63 -4.94
C ASP A 49 11.37 -17.10 -6.22
N GLN A 50 10.68 -17.95 -6.99
CA GLN A 50 9.94 -17.55 -8.19
C GLN A 50 8.80 -16.57 -7.89
N THR A 51 8.15 -16.74 -6.74
CA THR A 51 7.09 -15.84 -6.30
C THR A 51 7.62 -14.44 -6.00
N VAL A 52 8.83 -14.29 -5.44
CA VAL A 52 9.42 -12.97 -5.18
C VAL A 52 9.53 -12.15 -6.46
N GLU A 53 10.07 -12.74 -7.52
CA GLU A 53 10.23 -12.05 -8.81
C GLU A 53 8.88 -11.59 -9.38
N VAL A 54 7.84 -12.43 -9.28
CA VAL A 54 6.50 -12.07 -9.73
C VAL A 54 5.90 -10.93 -8.90
N LEU A 55 6.11 -10.93 -7.59
CA LEU A 55 5.64 -9.88 -6.71
C LEU A 55 6.38 -8.56 -6.96
N GLU A 56 7.71 -8.59 -7.06
CA GLU A 56 8.51 -7.41 -7.40
C GLU A 56 8.03 -6.76 -8.69
N GLN A 57 7.76 -7.58 -9.72
CA GLN A 57 7.23 -7.08 -10.99
C GLN A 57 5.82 -6.49 -10.82
N ALA A 58 4.94 -7.15 -10.07
CA ALA A 58 3.58 -6.66 -9.83
C ALA A 58 3.59 -5.30 -9.11
N PHE A 59 4.35 -5.17 -8.03
CA PHE A 59 4.48 -3.92 -7.29
C PHE A 59 5.14 -2.83 -8.13
N SER A 60 6.23 -3.13 -8.84
CA SER A 60 6.92 -2.17 -9.70
C SER A 60 6.01 -1.67 -10.84
N ASN A 61 5.17 -2.54 -11.41
CA ASN A 61 4.21 -2.14 -12.43
C ASN A 61 3.19 -1.14 -11.89
N VAL A 62 2.62 -1.41 -10.70
CA VAL A 62 1.64 -0.50 -10.08
C VAL A 62 2.32 0.82 -9.69
N ASP A 63 3.52 0.78 -9.10
CA ASP A 63 4.25 1.98 -8.71
C ASP A 63 4.56 2.87 -9.93
N ASN A 64 5.12 2.28 -10.99
CA ASN A 64 5.43 3.01 -12.22
C ASN A 64 4.19 3.52 -12.97
N THR A 65 3.05 2.83 -12.87
CA THR A 65 1.80 3.26 -13.53
C THR A 65 1.17 4.44 -12.79
N TRP A 66 1.21 4.41 -11.45
CA TRP A 66 0.45 5.32 -10.59
C TRP A 66 1.31 6.29 -9.80
N HIS A 67 2.60 6.40 -10.16
CA HIS A 67 3.49 7.36 -9.53
C HIS A 67 2.94 8.78 -9.69
N ALA A 68 2.86 9.53 -8.60
CA ALA A 68 2.17 10.82 -8.60
C ALA A 68 2.94 11.95 -9.31
N TRP A 69 4.28 12.05 -9.18
CA TRP A 69 5.09 13.10 -9.86
C TRP A 69 6.10 12.64 -10.91
N GLN A 70 6.61 11.41 -10.83
CA GLN A 70 7.51 10.88 -11.85
C GLN A 70 6.72 10.47 -13.11
N PRO A 71 7.34 10.46 -14.30
CA PRO A 71 6.67 10.07 -15.54
C PRO A 71 5.95 8.72 -15.41
N SER A 72 4.63 8.74 -15.56
CA SER A 72 3.75 7.58 -15.38
C SER A 72 2.46 7.71 -16.22
N THR A 73 1.62 6.67 -16.21
CA THR A 73 0.26 6.76 -16.77
C THR A 73 -0.54 7.84 -16.05
N LEU A 74 -0.41 7.94 -14.73
CA LEU A 74 -1.09 8.96 -13.93
C LEU A 74 -0.67 10.39 -14.30
N THR A 75 0.63 10.66 -14.45
CA THR A 75 1.08 11.99 -14.86
C THR A 75 0.64 12.32 -16.27
N THR A 76 0.66 11.35 -17.19
CA THR A 76 0.18 11.54 -18.57
C THR A 76 -1.31 11.91 -18.61
N ILE A 77 -2.14 11.26 -17.78
CA ILE A 77 -3.55 11.60 -17.62
C ILE A 77 -3.72 13.01 -17.03
N ASN A 78 -2.96 13.34 -15.99
CA ASN A 78 -3.00 14.66 -15.36
C ASN A 78 -2.60 15.79 -16.30
N ASP A 79 -1.57 15.57 -17.14
CA ASP A 79 -1.14 16.53 -18.14
C ASP A 79 -2.25 16.77 -19.17
N ALA A 80 -2.87 15.70 -19.69
CA ALA A 80 -3.99 15.81 -20.62
C ALA A 80 -5.18 16.59 -20.01
N ILE A 81 -5.54 16.32 -18.76
CA ILE A 81 -6.60 17.05 -18.04
C ILE A 81 -6.23 18.54 -17.92
N SER A 82 -5.00 18.86 -17.53
CA SER A 82 -4.55 20.25 -17.34
C SER A 82 -4.55 21.05 -18.64
N GLU A 83 -4.34 20.38 -19.77
CA GLU A 83 -4.35 20.96 -21.12
C GLU A 83 -5.76 20.96 -21.76
N GLY A 84 -6.78 20.45 -21.06
CA GLY A 84 -8.15 20.33 -21.58
C GLY A 84 -8.27 19.33 -22.74
N LYS A 85 -7.39 18.34 -22.80
CA LYS A 85 -7.35 17.31 -23.85
C LYS A 85 -8.04 16.02 -23.40
N ALA A 86 -8.67 15.36 -24.35
CA ALA A 86 -9.12 13.99 -24.19
C ALA A 86 -7.92 13.02 -24.29
N ILE A 87 -7.95 11.92 -23.55
CA ILE A 87 -6.90 10.90 -23.57
C ILE A 87 -7.47 9.50 -23.60
N THR A 88 -6.90 8.62 -24.42
CA THR A 88 -7.25 7.19 -24.42
C THR A 88 -6.62 6.50 -23.22
N VAL A 89 -7.40 5.73 -22.49
CA VAL A 89 -6.99 4.91 -21.35
C VAL A 89 -7.36 3.45 -21.59
N SER A 90 -6.54 2.54 -21.05
CA SER A 90 -6.84 1.11 -21.06
C SER A 90 -7.98 0.77 -20.09
N SER A 91 -8.55 -0.43 -20.22
CA SER A 91 -9.70 -0.85 -19.41
C SER A 91 -9.38 -0.95 -17.92
N ASP A 92 -8.21 -1.46 -17.57
CA ASP A 92 -7.71 -1.54 -16.19
C ASP A 92 -7.54 -0.16 -15.54
N VAL A 93 -7.02 0.82 -16.30
CA VAL A 93 -6.93 2.22 -15.85
C VAL A 93 -8.31 2.81 -15.63
N ALA A 94 -9.26 2.56 -16.54
CA ALA A 94 -10.62 3.05 -16.41
C ALA A 94 -11.35 2.42 -15.22
N GLU A 95 -11.21 1.11 -15.00
CA GLU A 95 -11.76 0.39 -13.85
C GLU A 95 -11.24 0.97 -12.54
N LEU A 96 -9.93 1.24 -12.45
CA LEU A 96 -9.33 1.81 -11.24
C LEU A 96 -9.86 3.22 -10.93
N ILE A 97 -9.96 4.07 -11.96
CA ILE A 97 -10.48 5.44 -11.80
C ILE A 97 -11.95 5.42 -11.39
N ASN A 98 -12.75 4.51 -11.95
CA ASN A 98 -14.16 4.35 -11.56
C ASN A 98 -14.30 3.83 -10.12
N LEU A 99 -13.48 2.86 -9.70
CA LEU A 99 -13.45 2.41 -8.30
C LEU A 99 -13.09 3.57 -7.35
N ALA A 100 -12.08 4.36 -7.70
CA ALA A 100 -11.69 5.54 -6.94
C ALA A 100 -12.82 6.58 -6.84
N LYS A 101 -13.61 6.74 -7.91
CA LYS A 101 -14.80 7.61 -7.96
C LYS A 101 -15.91 7.09 -7.05
N ASP A 102 -16.19 5.79 -7.05
CA ASP A 102 -17.19 5.18 -6.18
C ASP A 102 -16.83 5.33 -4.70
N ILE A 103 -15.55 5.14 -4.35
CA ILE A 103 -15.05 5.37 -2.98
C ILE A 103 -15.17 6.85 -2.61
N ALA A 104 -14.82 7.77 -3.52
CA ALA A 104 -14.94 9.19 -3.26
C ALA A 104 -16.39 9.58 -2.94
N ILE A 105 -17.35 9.12 -3.75
CA ILE A 105 -18.78 9.39 -3.54
C ILE A 105 -19.28 8.78 -2.22
N SER A 106 -18.96 7.51 -1.96
CA SER A 106 -19.41 6.82 -0.73
C SER A 106 -18.81 7.41 0.54
N SER A 107 -17.61 8.00 0.45
CA SER A 107 -16.96 8.73 1.54
C SER A 107 -17.49 10.16 1.74
N GLN A 108 -18.50 10.59 0.98
CA GLN A 108 -18.97 11.99 0.94
C GLN A 108 -17.83 12.97 0.58
N HIS A 109 -16.97 12.56 -0.34
CA HIS A 109 -15.80 13.29 -0.82
C HIS A 109 -14.68 13.53 0.19
N LEU A 110 -14.76 12.94 1.40
CA LEU A 110 -13.66 13.00 2.38
C LEU A 110 -12.42 12.26 1.89
N PHE A 111 -12.60 11.22 1.07
CA PHE A 111 -11.55 10.67 0.23
C PHE A 111 -11.70 11.26 -1.18
N ASN A 112 -10.74 12.06 -1.62
CA ASN A 112 -10.81 12.75 -2.91
C ASN A 112 -9.52 12.61 -3.74
N PRO A 113 -9.43 11.59 -4.62
CA PRO A 113 -8.29 11.44 -5.51
C PRO A 113 -8.12 12.56 -6.54
N ALA A 114 -9.14 13.37 -6.81
CA ALA A 114 -9.03 14.52 -7.73
C ALA A 114 -8.33 15.74 -7.09
N ALA A 115 -8.01 15.68 -5.80
CA ALA A 115 -7.40 16.76 -5.03
C ALA A 115 -5.87 16.84 -5.14
N GLY A 116 -5.23 16.23 -6.15
CA GLY A 116 -3.76 16.19 -6.27
C GLY A 116 -3.10 17.57 -6.24
N LYS A 117 -3.74 18.62 -6.78
CA LYS A 117 -3.22 20.00 -6.68
C LYS A 117 -3.18 20.54 -5.25
N LEU A 118 -4.03 20.04 -4.36
CA LEU A 118 -3.99 20.37 -2.93
C LEU A 118 -2.74 19.76 -2.29
N PHE A 119 -2.43 18.50 -2.57
CA PHE A 119 -1.22 17.84 -2.07
C PHE A 119 0.06 18.49 -2.61
N GLU A 120 0.06 18.92 -3.87
CA GLU A 120 1.14 19.72 -4.46
C GLU A 120 1.30 21.06 -3.75
N LEU A 121 0.18 21.78 -3.53
CA LEU A 121 0.18 23.04 -2.80
C LEU A 121 0.77 22.90 -1.39
N TRP A 122 0.46 21.81 -0.69
CA TRP A 122 0.97 21.50 0.65
C TRP A 122 2.39 20.89 0.68
N GLY A 123 3.02 20.66 -0.48
CA GLY A 123 4.40 20.15 -0.54
C GLY A 123 4.56 18.63 -0.37
N PHE A 124 3.47 17.86 -0.44
CA PHE A 124 3.49 16.39 -0.33
C PHE A 124 3.71 15.66 -1.66
N HIS A 125 3.82 16.41 -2.75
CA HIS A 125 3.97 15.92 -4.12
C HIS A 125 5.44 16.00 -4.59
N GLN A 126 6.36 15.53 -3.75
CA GLN A 126 7.82 15.54 -4.00
C GLN A 126 8.53 14.62 -2.99
N ASP A 127 9.77 14.23 -3.25
CA ASP A 127 10.52 13.30 -2.38
C ASP A 127 10.99 13.94 -1.07
N ASN A 128 11.28 15.23 -1.08
CA ASN A 128 11.75 16.02 0.07
C ASN A 128 10.59 16.64 0.87
N TRP A 129 9.40 16.01 0.87
CA TRP A 129 8.19 16.46 1.58
C TRP A 129 8.39 16.68 3.10
N PHE A 130 9.46 16.14 3.69
CA PHE A 130 9.80 16.26 5.11
C PHE A 130 10.57 17.55 5.44
N GLU A 131 11.05 18.29 4.43
CA GLU A 131 11.76 19.55 4.64
C GLU A 131 10.85 20.62 5.23
N SER A 132 11.39 21.44 6.13
CA SER A 132 10.63 22.52 6.76
C SER A 132 10.34 23.63 5.77
N HIS A 133 9.06 23.98 5.60
CA HIS A 133 8.62 25.09 4.78
C HIS A 133 7.34 25.71 5.37
N PRO A 134 7.04 27.00 5.08
CA PRO A 134 5.77 27.58 5.51
C PRO A 134 4.59 26.82 4.89
N PRO A 135 3.45 26.69 5.61
CA PRO A 135 2.23 26.17 5.02
C PRO A 135 1.72 27.13 3.92
N PRO A 136 0.82 26.66 3.04
CA PRO A 136 0.21 27.49 2.01
C PRO A 136 -0.46 28.74 2.58
N SER A 137 -0.40 29.85 1.85
CA SER A 137 -1.13 31.06 2.23
C SER A 137 -2.63 30.83 2.18
N GLN A 138 -3.39 31.56 3.00
CA GLN A 138 -4.85 31.51 2.97
C GLN A 138 -5.40 31.85 1.58
N GLN A 139 -4.75 32.76 0.86
CA GLN A 139 -5.13 33.10 -0.52
C GLN A 139 -5.03 31.90 -1.46
N ASN A 140 -3.95 31.12 -1.37
CA ASN A 140 -3.76 29.94 -2.23
C ASN A 140 -4.76 28.83 -1.88
N ILE A 141 -5.04 28.62 -0.58
CA ILE A 141 -6.05 27.66 -0.13
C ILE A 141 -7.43 28.08 -0.63
N SER A 142 -7.81 29.35 -0.44
CA SER A 142 -9.10 29.87 -0.91
C SER A 142 -9.24 29.79 -2.44
N ALA A 143 -8.15 30.01 -3.20
CA ALA A 143 -8.17 29.85 -4.65
C ALA A 143 -8.44 28.40 -5.07
N TRP A 144 -7.84 27.42 -4.37
CA TRP A 144 -8.11 26.01 -4.63
C TRP A 144 -9.55 25.63 -4.25
N LEU A 145 -10.04 26.07 -3.08
CA LEU A 145 -11.40 25.81 -2.58
C LEU A 145 -12.51 26.34 -3.49
N ILE A 146 -12.28 27.42 -4.25
CA ILE A 146 -13.24 27.92 -5.25
C ILE A 146 -13.50 26.87 -6.33
N THR A 147 -12.49 26.06 -6.66
CA THR A 147 -12.55 25.07 -7.74
C THR A 147 -12.85 23.66 -7.23
N ALA A 148 -12.47 23.35 -5.99
CA ALA A 148 -12.73 22.11 -5.23
C ALA A 148 -12.97 20.88 -6.14
N PRO A 149 -11.94 20.44 -6.88
CA PRO A 149 -12.10 19.42 -7.91
C PRO A 149 -12.57 18.09 -7.30
N THR A 150 -13.47 17.39 -7.98
CA THR A 150 -14.01 16.10 -7.54
C THR A 150 -13.89 15.04 -8.63
N MET A 151 -14.06 13.77 -8.25
CA MET A 151 -13.98 12.64 -9.18
C MET A 151 -15.11 12.62 -10.22
N GLU A 152 -16.24 13.29 -9.96
CA GLU A 152 -17.37 13.41 -10.89
C GLU A 152 -17.07 14.27 -12.11
N GLN A 153 -16.07 15.14 -12.03
CA GLN A 153 -15.58 15.93 -13.15
C GLN A 153 -14.74 15.10 -14.13
N ILE A 154 -14.49 13.82 -13.82
CA ILE A 154 -13.84 12.86 -14.72
C ILE A 154 -14.92 11.98 -15.36
N GLN A 155 -14.88 11.91 -16.69
CA GLN A 155 -15.78 11.13 -17.51
C GLN A 155 -14.96 10.18 -18.39
N ILE A 156 -15.36 8.91 -18.44
CA ILE A 156 -14.72 7.91 -19.29
C ILE A 156 -15.78 7.29 -20.19
N THR A 157 -15.65 7.47 -21.50
CA THR A 157 -16.57 6.91 -22.49
C THR A 157 -15.79 6.21 -23.58
N ASN A 158 -16.10 4.93 -23.85
CA ASN A 158 -15.41 4.12 -24.86
C ASN A 158 -13.86 4.14 -24.74
N GLY A 159 -13.35 4.10 -23.51
CA GLY A 159 -11.90 4.15 -23.24
C GLY A 159 -11.27 5.54 -23.42
N VAL A 160 -12.06 6.60 -23.58
CA VAL A 160 -11.56 7.98 -23.65
C VAL A 160 -11.94 8.72 -22.38
N LEU A 161 -10.93 9.21 -21.67
CA LEU A 161 -11.06 10.03 -20.46
C LEU A 161 -11.07 11.52 -20.85
N THR A 162 -12.01 12.26 -20.27
CA THR A 162 -12.09 13.72 -20.32
C THR A 162 -12.40 14.32 -18.96
N SER A 163 -12.01 15.59 -18.77
CA SER A 163 -12.48 16.42 -17.67
C SER A 163 -12.67 17.85 -18.15
N ASP A 164 -13.72 18.51 -17.67
CA ASP A 164 -14.03 19.92 -17.95
C ASP A 164 -13.40 20.88 -16.93
N ASN A 165 -12.82 20.35 -15.85
CA ASN A 165 -12.15 21.12 -14.82
C ASN A 165 -10.62 20.91 -14.90
N PRO A 166 -9.83 21.87 -15.41
CA PRO A 166 -8.38 21.75 -15.49
C PRO A 166 -7.70 21.76 -14.11
N MET A 167 -8.45 21.98 -13.02
CA MET A 167 -7.96 21.87 -11.64
C MET A 167 -7.98 20.45 -11.08
N VAL A 168 -8.68 19.52 -11.74
CA VAL A 168 -8.59 18.10 -11.42
C VAL A 168 -7.14 17.64 -11.63
N LYS A 169 -6.58 17.03 -10.60
CA LYS A 169 -5.30 16.31 -10.67
C LYS A 169 -5.46 15.05 -9.85
N LEU A 170 -5.42 13.91 -10.53
CA LEU A 170 -5.51 12.61 -9.90
C LEU A 170 -4.26 12.32 -9.06
N GLY A 171 -4.48 11.88 -7.83
CA GLY A 171 -3.46 11.37 -6.92
C GLY A 171 -3.97 10.14 -6.19
N PHE A 172 -3.27 9.01 -6.32
CA PHE A 172 -3.67 7.73 -5.71
C PHE A 172 -2.82 7.33 -4.50
N GLY A 173 -2.17 8.29 -3.83
CA GLY A 173 -1.33 7.99 -2.65
C GLY A 173 -2.08 7.26 -1.53
N GLY A 174 -3.35 7.60 -1.29
CA GLY A 174 -4.21 6.95 -0.29
C GLY A 174 -4.91 5.67 -0.77
N PHE A 175 -4.56 5.13 -1.94
CA PHE A 175 -5.32 4.06 -2.59
C PHE A 175 -4.45 3.03 -3.33
N ALA A 176 -3.39 3.47 -4.01
CA ALA A 176 -2.54 2.64 -4.86
C ALA A 176 -1.89 1.48 -4.12
N LYS A 177 -1.52 1.65 -2.85
CA LYS A 177 -0.95 0.56 -2.03
C LYS A 177 -1.93 -0.58 -1.82
N GLY A 178 -3.20 -0.27 -1.57
CA GLY A 178 -4.25 -1.27 -1.41
C GLY A 178 -4.44 -2.07 -2.69
N PHE A 179 -4.52 -1.36 -3.82
CA PHE A 179 -4.60 -1.99 -5.13
C PHE A 179 -3.37 -2.86 -5.47
N ALA A 180 -2.15 -2.42 -5.10
CA ALA A 180 -0.93 -3.20 -5.29
C ALA A 180 -0.95 -4.48 -4.46
N VAL A 181 -1.40 -4.41 -3.20
CA VAL A 181 -1.55 -5.58 -2.31
C VAL A 181 -2.58 -6.56 -2.87
N ASP A 182 -3.73 -6.06 -3.35
CA ASP A 182 -4.76 -6.92 -3.96
C ASP A 182 -4.26 -7.61 -5.24
N THR A 183 -3.49 -6.89 -6.06
CA THR A 183 -2.85 -7.42 -7.27
C THR A 183 -1.83 -8.51 -6.92
N ALA A 184 -1.00 -8.27 -5.90
CA ALA A 184 -0.03 -9.22 -5.38
C ALA A 184 -0.70 -10.50 -4.86
N ILE A 185 -1.73 -10.36 -4.02
CA ILE A 185 -2.50 -11.50 -3.51
C ILE A 185 -3.15 -12.31 -4.65
N SER A 186 -3.71 -11.63 -5.64
CA SER A 186 -4.29 -12.29 -6.82
C SER A 186 -3.24 -13.08 -7.60
N ALA A 187 -2.04 -12.54 -7.77
CA ALA A 187 -0.93 -13.24 -8.43
C ALA A 187 -0.49 -14.49 -7.63
N LEU A 188 -0.44 -14.40 -6.30
CA LEU A 188 -0.14 -15.54 -5.42
C LEU A 188 -1.18 -16.65 -5.55
N GLN A 189 -2.47 -16.30 -5.53
CA GLN A 189 -3.56 -17.27 -5.66
C GLN A 189 -3.51 -17.99 -7.02
N GLN A 190 -3.16 -17.28 -8.10
CA GLN A 190 -2.97 -17.87 -9.43
C GLN A 190 -1.82 -18.88 -9.49
N GLN A 191 -0.80 -18.73 -8.63
CA GLN A 191 0.29 -19.69 -8.46
C GLN A 191 -0.08 -20.86 -7.51
N GLY A 192 -1.32 -20.93 -7.02
CA GLY A 192 -1.77 -21.94 -6.07
C GLY A 192 -1.36 -21.66 -4.62
N ILE A 193 -0.79 -20.49 -4.33
CA ILE A 193 -0.38 -20.12 -2.98
C ILE A 193 -1.61 -19.64 -2.21
N SER A 194 -1.95 -20.40 -1.17
CA SER A 194 -3.17 -20.16 -0.37
C SER A 194 -2.89 -19.57 1.01
N ASN A 195 -1.64 -19.52 1.45
CA ASN A 195 -1.25 -19.04 2.77
C ASN A 195 -0.14 -18.00 2.63
N ALA A 196 -0.49 -16.73 2.71
CA ALA A 196 0.44 -15.64 2.54
C ALA A 196 0.01 -14.40 3.30
N ILE A 197 0.97 -13.53 3.58
CA ILE A 197 0.74 -12.15 3.98
C ILE A 197 1.65 -11.25 3.17
N VAL A 198 1.09 -10.16 2.67
CA VAL A 198 1.80 -9.12 1.93
C VAL A 198 1.59 -7.81 2.68
N ASN A 199 2.68 -7.18 3.12
CA ASN A 199 2.69 -5.95 3.90
C ASN A 199 3.53 -4.89 3.19
N ILE A 200 2.98 -3.70 2.96
CA ILE A 200 3.60 -2.54 2.32
C ILE A 200 3.61 -1.36 3.29
N GLY A 201 4.66 -1.27 4.11
CA GLY A 201 4.81 -0.16 5.05
C GLY A 201 3.72 -0.05 6.12
N GLY A 202 3.17 -1.18 6.58
CA GLY A 202 2.14 -1.27 7.62
C GLY A 202 0.73 -1.55 7.08
N ASP A 203 0.51 -1.35 5.78
CA ASP A 203 -0.71 -1.72 5.07
C ASP A 203 -0.58 -3.16 4.57
N LEU A 204 -1.54 -4.03 4.85
CA LEU A 204 -1.37 -5.46 4.54
C LEU A 204 -2.67 -6.17 4.17
N ARG A 205 -2.50 -7.31 3.51
CA ARG A 205 -3.53 -8.33 3.32
C ARG A 205 -2.96 -9.70 3.60
N ALA A 206 -3.72 -10.52 4.31
CA ALA A 206 -3.38 -11.90 4.61
C ALA A 206 -4.42 -12.82 3.98
N ILE A 207 -3.95 -13.94 3.42
CA ILE A 207 -4.75 -15.06 2.94
C ILE A 207 -4.39 -16.33 3.71
N GLY A 208 -5.39 -17.18 3.97
CA GLY A 208 -5.22 -18.47 4.64
C GLY A 208 -4.74 -18.33 6.09
N SER A 209 -3.69 -19.06 6.44
CA SER A 209 -3.22 -19.18 7.83
C SER A 209 -1.71 -19.40 7.94
N HIS A 210 -1.15 -19.09 9.10
CA HIS A 210 0.23 -19.40 9.44
C HIS A 210 0.33 -20.85 9.98
N GLY A 211 0.17 -21.81 9.06
CA GLY A 211 0.12 -23.24 9.36
C GLY A 211 -1.14 -23.62 10.10
N LYS A 212 -1.02 -24.15 11.32
CA LYS A 212 -2.18 -24.47 12.17
C LYS A 212 -2.72 -23.27 12.95
N ARG A 213 -2.09 -22.11 12.82
CA ARG A 213 -2.42 -20.89 13.57
C ARG A 213 -2.91 -19.80 12.62
N PRO A 214 -3.84 -18.93 13.04
CA PRO A 214 -4.20 -17.76 12.25
C PRO A 214 -3.01 -16.80 12.13
N TRP A 215 -3.09 -15.90 11.15
CA TRP A 215 -2.20 -14.74 11.11
C TRP A 215 -2.54 -13.80 12.27
N VAL A 216 -1.51 -13.22 12.90
CA VAL A 216 -1.68 -12.27 14.01
C VAL A 216 -0.83 -11.04 13.74
N ILE A 217 -1.48 -9.88 13.71
CA ILE A 217 -0.89 -8.60 13.34
C ILE A 217 -0.88 -7.66 14.54
N GLY A 218 0.25 -7.01 14.78
CA GLY A 218 0.36 -5.98 15.81
C GLY A 218 -0.09 -4.61 15.29
N ILE A 219 -0.83 -3.87 16.11
CA ILE A 219 -1.11 -2.45 15.90
C ILE A 219 -0.07 -1.64 16.66
N ARG A 220 0.72 -0.82 15.95
CA ARG A 220 1.76 0.03 16.54
C ARG A 220 1.16 1.19 17.34
N HIS A 221 1.80 1.60 18.43
CA HIS A 221 1.42 2.85 19.09
C HIS A 221 1.77 4.04 18.18
N PRO A 222 0.86 5.00 17.93
CA PRO A 222 1.09 6.10 16.98
C PRO A 222 2.17 7.12 17.38
N ARG A 223 2.80 6.98 18.55
CA ARG A 223 3.65 8.02 19.19
C ARG A 223 4.69 7.46 20.18
N LYS A 224 4.59 6.20 20.56
CA LYS A 224 5.51 5.54 21.48
C LYS A 224 6.07 4.31 20.78
N GLU A 225 7.21 3.84 21.24
CA GLU A 225 7.70 2.54 20.80
C GLU A 225 6.77 1.42 21.30
N GLY A 226 6.60 0.38 20.48
CA GLY A 226 5.83 -0.80 20.82
C GLY A 226 4.42 -0.89 20.20
N MET A 227 3.72 -1.95 20.57
CA MET A 227 2.37 -2.27 20.09
C MET A 227 1.32 -1.87 21.13
N VAL A 228 0.16 -1.41 20.67
CA VAL A 228 -1.01 -1.11 21.52
C VAL A 228 -2.04 -2.22 21.52
N ALA A 229 -2.08 -3.04 20.47
CA ALA A 229 -3.02 -4.13 20.33
C ALA A 229 -2.50 -5.17 19.32
N SER A 230 -3.21 -6.29 19.22
CA SER A 230 -3.02 -7.27 18.16
C SER A 230 -4.38 -7.71 17.60
N ILE A 231 -4.43 -7.97 16.30
CA ILE A 231 -5.61 -8.47 15.60
C ILE A 231 -5.29 -9.87 15.09
N VAL A 232 -6.20 -10.81 15.33
CA VAL A 232 -6.18 -12.14 14.70
C VAL A 232 -6.92 -12.02 13.38
N LEU A 233 -6.26 -12.39 12.28
CA LEU A 233 -6.87 -12.37 10.95
C LEU A 233 -7.43 -13.74 10.59
N HIS A 234 -8.58 -13.72 9.92
CA HIS A 234 -9.32 -14.91 9.53
C HIS A 234 -9.40 -15.03 8.01
N ASN A 235 -8.66 -16.00 7.45
CA ASN A 235 -8.60 -16.30 6.03
C ASN A 235 -8.10 -15.12 5.19
N ASP A 236 -9.01 -14.35 4.57
CA ASP A 236 -8.73 -13.33 3.56
C ASP A 236 -9.16 -11.94 4.07
N GLU A 237 -8.24 -11.24 4.74
CA GLU A 237 -8.50 -9.97 5.39
C GLU A 237 -7.38 -8.96 5.14
N SER A 238 -7.79 -7.70 4.99
CA SER A 238 -6.93 -6.54 4.77
C SER A 238 -6.93 -5.63 5.99
N ILE A 239 -5.76 -5.16 6.41
CA ILE A 239 -5.60 -4.17 7.48
C ILE A 239 -4.78 -3.00 6.94
N PHE A 240 -5.38 -1.82 6.94
CA PHE A 240 -4.77 -0.57 6.50
C PHE A 240 -4.87 0.44 7.64
N THR A 241 -3.78 1.15 7.93
CA THR A 241 -3.76 2.12 9.03
C THR A 241 -3.26 3.46 8.54
N SER A 242 -4.13 4.48 8.61
CA SER A 242 -3.77 5.87 8.29
C SER A 242 -3.51 6.67 9.56
N GLY A 243 -2.45 7.48 9.54
CA GLY A 243 -2.03 8.25 10.70
C GLY A 243 -1.32 9.55 10.36
N ASP A 244 -1.52 10.55 11.21
CA ASP A 244 -0.91 11.88 11.13
C ASP A 244 0.59 11.93 11.51
N TYR A 245 1.19 10.77 11.80
CA TYR A 245 2.56 10.62 12.26
C TYR A 245 3.50 9.90 11.32
N GLU A 246 2.98 9.28 10.26
CA GLU A 246 3.81 8.59 9.27
C GLU A 246 4.48 9.60 8.34
N ARG A 247 3.71 10.58 7.83
CA ARG A 247 4.22 11.63 6.94
C ARG A 247 3.67 13.00 7.36
N PHE A 248 4.59 13.88 7.72
CA PHE A 248 4.34 15.28 8.08
C PHE A 248 5.63 16.10 7.89
N PHE A 249 5.50 17.41 7.74
CA PHE A 249 6.62 18.34 7.93
C PHE A 249 6.39 19.18 9.20
N GLU A 250 7.48 19.77 9.71
CA GLU A 250 7.43 20.69 10.85
C GLU A 250 7.80 22.10 10.39
N PHE A 251 7.02 23.10 10.81
CA PHE A 251 7.31 24.52 10.59
C PHE A 251 6.93 25.30 11.84
N GLU A 252 7.87 26.11 12.35
CA GLU A 252 7.71 26.91 13.59
C GLU A 252 7.20 26.08 14.79
N GLY A 253 7.67 24.83 14.90
CA GLY A 253 7.29 23.92 16.00
C GLY A 253 5.89 23.31 15.87
N LYS A 254 5.20 23.52 14.75
CA LYS A 254 3.91 22.91 14.43
C LYS A 254 4.07 21.82 13.37
N ARG A 255 3.35 20.70 13.55
CA ARG A 255 3.28 19.58 12.59
C ARG A 255 2.15 19.78 11.59
N TYR A 256 2.42 19.44 10.35
CA TYR A 256 1.48 19.47 9.25
C TYR A 256 1.44 18.08 8.59
N PRO A 257 0.39 17.27 8.86
CA PRO A 257 0.29 15.92 8.32
C PRO A 257 -0.14 15.93 6.85
N HIS A 258 0.21 14.84 6.15
CA HIS A 258 -0.17 14.63 4.75
C HIS A 258 -1.65 14.27 4.53
N ILE A 259 -2.39 13.92 5.58
CA ILE A 259 -3.83 13.66 5.48
C ILE A 259 -4.53 15.00 5.57
N LEU A 260 -5.08 15.45 4.45
CA LEU A 260 -5.75 16.74 4.31
C LEU A 260 -7.26 16.54 4.31
N ASP A 261 -7.96 17.51 4.91
CA ASP A 261 -9.42 17.63 4.80
C ASP A 261 -9.72 18.40 3.50
N PRO A 262 -10.32 17.75 2.48
CA PRO A 262 -10.51 18.32 1.15
C PRO A 262 -11.63 19.37 1.08
#